data_AF-A0AAV5ISS2-F1
#
_entry.id   AF-A0AAV5ISS2-F1
#
_cell.length_a   1.000
_cell.length_b   1.000
_cell.length_c   1.000
_cell.angle_alpha   90.00
_cell.angle_beta   90.00
_cell.angle_gamma   90.00
#
_symmetry.space_group_name_H-M   'P 1'
#
loop_
_entity.id
_entity.type
_entity.pdbx_description
1 polymer ?
#
loop_
_entity_poly.entity_id
_entity_poly.type
_entity_poly.pdbx_seq_one_letter_code
_entity_poly.pdbx_strand_id
1 'polypeptide(L)'
;MGAFSFFFASFLLFISLNFHPVLCREAADRGGDEVMSTEREAIEIINGGGDTSRAPSPNYPGGCQCTTPPPPPKPTCPPPPPPPPPPKPTCPPPPPPPPPPPPPPPPPPPCSKFENKLLERDYHTIQGFAKKIERDPYGYRKTWTGTNICKYRGFTCEKLPDKTKLNALAAIDFNGANFEGKDLRLDDFLEKLSELAIFHANSNKFTGIDNL
;
A
#
# COMPACT_ATOMS: atom_id res chain seq x y z
N MET A 1 -33.02 -57.67 -17.29
CA MET A 1 -32.81 -56.24 -17.04
C MET A 1 -31.64 -56.02 -16.08
N GLY A 2 -30.43 -56.51 -16.42
CA GLY A 2 -29.29 -56.49 -15.49
C GLY A 2 -27.97 -56.02 -16.11
N ALA A 3 -27.79 -56.12 -17.43
CA ALA A 3 -26.51 -55.75 -18.06
C ALA A 3 -26.30 -54.23 -18.23
N PHE A 4 -27.37 -53.44 -18.41
CA PHE A 4 -27.25 -51.98 -18.63
C PHE A 4 -26.81 -51.18 -17.39
N SER A 5 -27.02 -51.73 -16.19
CA SER A 5 -26.65 -51.05 -14.94
C SER A 5 -25.16 -51.17 -14.61
N PHE A 6 -24.52 -52.30 -14.97
CA PHE A 6 -23.09 -52.51 -14.72
C PHE A 6 -22.19 -51.66 -15.61
N PHE A 7 -22.59 -51.38 -16.86
CA PHE A 7 -21.83 -50.49 -17.74
C PHE A 7 -21.85 -49.05 -17.25
N PHE A 8 -22.95 -48.58 -16.66
CA PHE A 8 -23.08 -47.22 -16.15
C PHE A 8 -22.25 -47.00 -14.87
N ALA A 9 -22.27 -47.97 -13.95
CA ALA A 9 -21.45 -47.91 -12.73
C ALA A 9 -19.94 -47.98 -13.02
N SER A 10 -19.55 -48.82 -13.99
CA SER A 10 -18.15 -48.94 -14.43
C SER A 10 -17.67 -47.68 -15.15
N PHE A 11 -18.52 -47.06 -15.99
CA PHE A 11 -18.21 -45.81 -16.69
C PHE A 11 -18.04 -44.62 -15.72
N LEU A 12 -18.88 -44.52 -14.68
CA LEU A 12 -18.75 -43.47 -13.66
C LEU A 12 -17.49 -43.64 -12.80
N LEU A 13 -17.13 -44.87 -12.42
CA LEU A 13 -15.86 -45.16 -11.74
C LEU A 13 -14.63 -44.83 -12.62
N PHE A 14 -14.72 -45.11 -13.91
CA PHE A 14 -13.65 -44.77 -14.86
C PHE A 14 -13.46 -43.26 -15.00
N ILE A 15 -14.56 -42.47 -15.01
CA ILE A 15 -14.48 -41.01 -15.03
C ILE A 15 -13.87 -40.48 -13.72
N SER A 16 -14.30 -40.99 -12.57
CA SER A 16 -13.79 -40.56 -11.27
C SER A 16 -12.31 -40.89 -11.05
N LEU A 17 -11.79 -41.99 -11.62
CA LEU A 17 -10.38 -42.38 -11.47
C LEU A 17 -9.45 -41.72 -12.52
N ASN A 18 -9.94 -41.40 -13.72
CA ASN A 18 -9.11 -40.84 -14.79
C ASN A 18 -9.20 -39.31 -14.92
N PHE A 19 -10.26 -38.65 -14.43
CA PHE A 19 -10.41 -37.20 -14.52
C PHE A 19 -10.12 -36.43 -13.21
N HIS A 20 -9.89 -37.11 -12.08
CA HIS A 20 -9.46 -36.44 -10.84
C HIS A 20 -7.98 -36.00 -10.76
N PRO A 21 -7.00 -36.49 -11.54
CA PRO A 21 -5.63 -35.99 -11.40
C PRO A 21 -5.38 -34.66 -12.15
N VAL A 22 -6.39 -34.10 -12.84
CA VAL A 22 -6.23 -32.90 -13.67
C VAL A 22 -6.47 -31.58 -12.90
N LEU A 23 -7.07 -31.62 -11.70
CA LEU A 23 -7.26 -30.41 -10.86
C LEU A 23 -6.21 -30.24 -9.75
N CYS A 24 -5.20 -31.11 -9.66
CA CYS A 24 -4.11 -30.98 -8.70
C CYS A 24 -2.73 -31.01 -9.37
N ARG A 25 -2.37 -29.93 -10.07
CA ARG A 25 -0.95 -29.59 -10.29
C ARG A 25 -0.74 -28.13 -10.73
N GLU A 26 -0.36 -27.29 -9.76
CA GLU A 26 0.57 -26.14 -9.81
C GLU A 26 0.37 -25.38 -8.47
N ALA A 27 1.33 -25.15 -7.58
CA ALA A 27 2.76 -25.36 -7.60
C ALA A 27 3.23 -25.68 -6.17
N ALA A 28 4.06 -26.72 -6.02
CA ALA A 28 5.00 -26.80 -4.90
C ALA A 28 6.28 -26.10 -5.38
N ASP A 29 6.45 -24.84 -5.00
CA ASP A 29 7.76 -24.19 -5.07
C ASP A 29 8.33 -24.03 -3.67
N ARG A 30 9.63 -24.31 -3.58
CA ARG A 30 10.42 -24.33 -2.36
C ARG A 30 10.61 -22.91 -1.86
N GLY A 31 10.53 -22.71 -0.54
CA GLY A 31 11.23 -21.59 0.07
C GLY A 31 10.74 -21.20 1.45
N GLY A 32 11.49 -21.61 2.46
CA GLY A 32 11.72 -20.82 3.68
C GLY A 32 10.58 -20.73 4.68
N ASP A 33 10.77 -21.37 5.83
CA ASP A 33 10.28 -20.83 7.11
C ASP A 33 10.66 -19.35 7.20
N GLU A 34 9.68 -18.47 7.11
CA GLU A 34 9.78 -17.14 7.69
C GLU A 34 8.65 -17.03 8.70
N VAL A 35 8.96 -17.49 9.91
CA VAL A 35 8.25 -17.09 11.12
C VAL A 35 8.38 -15.57 11.18
N MET A 36 7.40 -14.86 10.62
CA MET A 36 7.22 -13.44 10.90
C MET A 36 6.74 -13.34 12.35
N SER A 37 7.72 -13.36 13.25
CA SER A 37 7.56 -12.87 14.61
C SER A 37 7.15 -11.41 14.49
N THR A 38 5.85 -11.14 14.54
CA THR A 38 5.33 -9.79 14.66
C THR A 38 5.67 -9.31 16.06
N GLU A 39 6.88 -8.78 16.24
CA GLU A 39 7.23 -8.04 17.44
C GLU A 39 6.23 -6.88 17.59
N ARG A 40 5.39 -7.00 18.62
CA ARG A 40 4.45 -5.96 19.03
C ARG A 40 5.25 -4.87 19.76
N GLU A 41 5.78 -3.92 19.01
CA GLU A 41 6.44 -2.75 19.58
C GLU A 41 5.38 -1.72 20.02
N ALA A 42 5.39 -1.38 21.31
CA ALA A 42 4.59 -0.30 21.88
C ALA A 42 5.28 1.06 21.63
N ILE A 43 4.50 2.10 21.32
CA ILE A 43 5.01 3.40 20.86
C ILE A 43 5.61 4.22 22.01
N GLU A 44 6.83 4.73 21.81
CA GLU A 44 7.47 5.79 22.60
C GLU A 44 7.42 7.11 21.80
N ILE A 45 7.00 8.22 22.43
CA ILE A 45 6.86 9.54 21.77
C ILE A 45 7.99 10.46 22.24
N ILE A 46 8.81 10.96 21.31
CA ILE A 46 9.81 12.01 21.58
C ILE A 46 9.56 13.23 20.68
N ASN A 47 9.30 14.38 21.31
CA ASN A 47 9.22 15.71 20.68
C ASN A 47 10.58 16.43 20.75
N GLY A 48 10.96 17.13 19.67
CA GLY A 48 12.02 18.16 19.64
C GLY A 48 12.40 18.49 18.19
N GLY A 49 12.41 19.73 17.69
CA GLY A 49 12.70 21.03 18.31
C GLY A 49 14.01 21.56 17.71
N GLY A 50 13.95 22.55 16.80
CA GLY A 50 15.08 23.00 15.97
C GLY A 50 15.98 24.10 16.55
N ASP A 51 17.05 24.44 15.84
CA ASP A 51 17.82 25.68 16.00
C ASP A 51 18.57 26.03 14.71
N THR A 52 18.46 27.28 14.27
CA THR A 52 19.21 27.89 13.17
C THR A 52 20.01 29.04 13.73
N SER A 53 21.34 28.94 13.74
CA SER A 53 22.22 30.03 14.17
C SER A 53 23.31 30.29 13.11
N ARG A 54 23.31 31.52 12.57
CA ARG A 54 24.25 32.07 11.57
C ARG A 54 25.24 33.01 12.27
N ALA A 55 26.54 32.85 12.02
CA ALA A 55 27.60 33.72 12.56
C ALA A 55 28.04 34.79 11.54
N PRO A 56 28.43 36.02 11.97
CA PRO A 56 29.04 37.05 11.11
C PRO A 56 30.57 37.16 11.28
N SER A 57 31.26 37.70 10.27
CA SER A 57 32.72 37.92 10.26
C SER A 57 33.09 39.41 10.26
N PRO A 58 34.21 39.85 10.89
CA PRO A 58 34.53 41.26 11.13
C PRO A 58 35.46 41.92 10.09
N ASN A 59 35.45 43.25 10.14
CA ASN A 59 36.10 44.21 9.24
C ASN A 59 37.50 44.62 9.75
N TYR A 60 38.47 44.88 8.86
CA TYR A 60 39.80 45.45 9.20
C TYR A 60 40.17 46.65 8.32
N PRO A 61 40.71 47.76 8.88
CA PRO A 61 41.17 48.93 8.16
C PRO A 61 42.71 49.02 8.07
N GLY A 62 43.20 49.85 7.13
CA GLY A 62 44.52 50.50 7.23
C GLY A 62 45.47 50.22 6.08
N GLY A 63 45.79 51.26 5.31
CA GLY A 63 46.67 51.23 4.14
C GLY A 63 48.14 51.55 4.43
N CYS A 64 48.96 51.40 3.39
CA CYS A 64 50.34 51.89 3.32
C CYS A 64 50.54 52.56 1.96
N GLN A 65 50.94 53.84 1.94
CA GLN A 65 51.26 54.59 0.74
C GLN A 65 52.75 54.55 0.46
N CYS A 66 53.14 54.13 -0.75
CA CYS A 66 54.50 54.30 -1.29
C CYS A 66 54.42 55.29 -2.45
N THR A 67 55.17 56.39 -2.38
CA THR A 67 55.32 57.34 -3.49
C THR A 67 56.52 56.94 -4.36
N THR A 68 56.30 56.74 -5.66
CA THR A 68 57.36 56.49 -6.66
C THR A 68 57.69 57.74 -7.47
N PRO A 69 58.92 57.88 -8.02
CA PRO A 69 59.37 59.06 -8.77
C PRO A 69 58.72 59.17 -10.14
N PRO A 70 58.78 60.35 -10.81
CA PRO A 70 58.08 60.58 -12.07
C PRO A 70 58.70 59.78 -13.23
N PRO A 71 57.87 59.21 -14.12
CA PRO A 71 58.35 58.43 -15.25
C PRO A 71 58.89 59.31 -16.40
N PRO A 72 59.82 58.78 -17.22
CA PRO A 72 60.36 59.49 -18.37
C PRO A 72 59.31 59.70 -19.48
N PRO A 73 59.54 60.64 -20.43
CA PRO A 73 58.60 60.94 -21.50
C PRO A 73 58.35 59.73 -22.40
N LYS A 74 57.08 59.47 -22.69
CA LYS A 74 56.63 58.31 -23.48
C LYS A 74 56.97 58.52 -24.97
N PRO A 75 57.54 57.53 -25.67
CA PRO A 75 57.72 57.60 -27.13
C PRO A 75 56.37 57.72 -27.83
N THR A 76 56.28 58.51 -28.89
CA THR A 76 55.08 58.63 -29.72
C THR A 76 54.91 57.37 -30.56
N CYS A 77 53.80 56.68 -30.36
CA CYS A 77 53.42 55.50 -31.15
C CYS A 77 53.06 55.92 -32.59
N PRO A 78 53.38 55.09 -33.61
CA PRO A 78 52.82 55.28 -34.94
C PRO A 78 51.29 55.12 -34.90
N PRO A 79 50.56 55.75 -35.84
CA PRO A 79 49.11 55.65 -35.89
C PRO A 79 48.67 54.19 -36.09
N PRO A 80 47.58 53.75 -35.44
CA PRO A 80 47.08 52.39 -35.58
C PRO A 80 46.61 52.14 -37.02
N PRO A 81 46.71 50.89 -37.51
CA PRO A 81 46.14 50.52 -38.79
C PRO A 81 44.61 50.73 -38.79
N PRO A 82 44.00 50.99 -39.96
CA PRO A 82 42.55 51.14 -40.05
C PRO A 82 41.83 49.88 -39.55
N PRO A 83 40.67 50.04 -38.90
CA PRO A 83 39.91 48.90 -38.39
C PRO A 83 39.46 47.98 -39.54
N PRO A 84 39.39 46.66 -39.29
CA PRO A 84 38.87 45.73 -40.27
C PRO A 84 37.40 46.07 -40.61
N PRO A 85 36.94 45.76 -41.84
CA PRO A 85 35.55 45.97 -42.21
C PRO A 85 34.62 45.18 -41.28
N PRO A 86 33.40 45.70 -41.02
CA PRO A 86 32.45 45.04 -40.13
C PRO A 86 32.12 43.63 -40.65
N PRO A 87 31.93 42.64 -39.75
CA PRO A 87 31.47 41.32 -40.14
C PRO A 87 30.16 41.43 -40.92
N LYS A 88 30.02 40.64 -41.98
CA LYS A 88 28.72 40.51 -42.67
C LYS A 88 27.67 40.03 -41.66
N PRO A 89 26.44 40.56 -41.67
CA PRO A 89 25.37 40.05 -40.82
C PRO A 89 25.17 38.56 -41.07
N THR A 90 25.46 37.73 -40.08
CA THR A 90 25.13 36.31 -40.13
C THR A 90 23.63 36.17 -39.93
N CYS A 91 22.97 35.41 -40.80
CA CYS A 91 21.56 35.09 -40.63
C CYS A 91 21.34 34.46 -39.24
N PRO A 92 20.28 34.84 -38.52
CA PRO A 92 19.95 34.18 -37.26
C PRO A 92 19.71 32.68 -37.53
N PRO A 93 20.18 31.80 -36.64
CA PRO A 93 19.88 30.38 -36.74
C PRO A 93 18.36 30.16 -36.65
N PRO A 94 17.83 29.10 -37.29
CA PRO A 94 16.42 28.75 -37.15
C PRO A 94 16.08 28.48 -35.68
N PRO A 95 14.84 28.78 -35.24
CA PRO A 95 14.40 28.47 -33.89
C PRO A 95 14.46 26.95 -33.64
N PRO A 96 14.77 26.52 -32.41
CA PRO A 96 14.75 25.11 -32.06
C PRO A 96 13.35 24.51 -32.27
N PRO A 97 13.25 23.20 -32.57
CA PRO A 97 11.96 22.53 -32.66
C PRO A 97 11.22 22.62 -31.31
N PRO A 98 9.87 22.62 -31.33
CA PRO A 98 9.09 22.61 -30.10
C PRO A 98 9.40 21.35 -29.27
N PRO A 99 9.32 21.43 -27.93
CA PRO A 99 9.49 20.26 -27.07
C PRO A 99 8.44 19.20 -27.39
N PRO A 100 8.77 17.90 -27.21
CA PRO A 100 7.78 16.84 -27.38
C PRO A 100 6.61 17.04 -26.41
N PRO A 101 5.40 16.61 -26.79
CA PRO A 101 4.25 16.67 -25.89
C PRO A 101 4.53 15.86 -24.61
N PRO A 102 4.01 16.29 -23.46
CA PRO A 102 4.12 15.52 -22.23
C PRO A 102 3.53 14.12 -22.41
N PRO A 103 4.08 13.10 -21.73
CA PRO A 103 3.50 11.76 -21.77
C PRO A 103 2.05 11.79 -21.26
N PRO A 104 1.17 10.93 -21.81
CA PRO A 104 -0.19 10.83 -21.31
C PRO A 104 -0.21 10.46 -19.82
N PRO A 105 -1.20 10.96 -19.05
CA PRO A 105 -1.34 10.58 -17.65
C PRO A 105 -1.49 9.05 -17.53
N PRO A 106 -0.98 8.43 -16.46
CA PRO A 106 -1.16 7.01 -16.22
C PRO A 106 -2.65 6.66 -16.18
N PRO A 107 -3.05 5.48 -16.67
CA PRO A 107 -4.43 5.04 -16.61
C PRO A 107 -4.91 5.04 -15.15
N PRO A 108 -6.18 5.40 -14.88
CA PRO A 108 -6.74 5.31 -13.54
C PRO A 108 -6.60 3.87 -13.03
N PRO A 109 -6.31 3.68 -11.73
CA PRO A 109 -6.25 2.34 -11.17
C PRO A 109 -7.56 1.59 -11.47
N PRO A 110 -7.51 0.26 -11.70
CA PRO A 110 -8.73 -0.52 -11.90
C PRO A 110 -9.71 -0.24 -10.78
N CYS A 111 -11.00 -0.13 -11.11
CA CYS A 111 -12.09 0.15 -10.16
C CYS A 111 -12.24 -1.01 -9.15
N SER A 112 -11.29 -1.15 -8.23
CA SER A 112 -11.42 -1.97 -7.04
C SER A 112 -12.59 -1.42 -6.24
N LYS A 113 -13.56 -2.28 -5.91
CA LYS A 113 -14.68 -1.91 -5.04
C LYS A 113 -14.24 -1.75 -3.57
N PHE A 114 -13.01 -2.14 -3.26
CA PHE A 114 -12.42 -2.08 -1.93
C PHE A 114 -11.31 -1.05 -1.89
N GLU A 115 -11.22 -0.32 -0.78
CA GLU A 115 -10.21 0.71 -0.55
C GLU A 115 -8.78 0.14 -0.55
N ASN A 116 -8.60 -1.09 -0.06
CA ASN A 116 -7.33 -1.81 -0.10
C ASN A 116 -7.55 -3.33 0.01
N LYS A 117 -6.49 -4.12 -0.20
CA LYS A 117 -6.53 -5.59 -0.18
C LYS A 117 -6.85 -6.20 1.19
N LEU A 118 -6.54 -5.50 2.28
CA LEU A 118 -6.84 -5.97 3.64
C LEU A 118 -8.36 -6.00 3.84
N LEU A 119 -9.03 -4.90 3.50
CA LEU A 119 -10.48 -4.80 3.60
C LEU A 119 -11.22 -5.74 2.63
N GLU A 120 -10.63 -6.06 1.48
CA GLU A 120 -11.15 -7.08 0.56
C GLU A 120 -11.11 -8.48 1.19
N ARG A 121 -9.97 -8.89 1.76
CA ARG A 121 -9.84 -10.16 2.49
C ARG A 121 -10.81 -10.22 3.67
N ASP A 122 -10.86 -9.16 4.46
CA ASP A 122 -11.69 -9.09 5.66
C ASP A 122 -13.18 -9.15 5.28
N TYR A 123 -13.58 -8.50 4.18
CA TYR A 123 -14.93 -8.65 3.62
C TYR A 123 -15.27 -10.10 3.33
N HIS A 124 -14.42 -10.84 2.61
CA HIS A 124 -14.70 -12.24 2.30
C HIS A 124 -14.78 -13.12 3.55
N THR A 125 -13.91 -12.84 4.53
CA THR A 125 -13.89 -13.52 5.83
C THR A 125 -15.19 -13.27 6.61
N ILE A 126 -15.63 -12.01 6.70
CA ILE A 126 -16.88 -11.60 7.36
C ILE A 126 -18.09 -12.21 6.68
N GLN A 127 -18.15 -12.18 5.34
CA GLN A 127 -19.26 -12.76 4.58
C GLN A 127 -19.30 -14.29 4.72
N GLY A 128 -18.15 -14.96 4.85
CA GLY A 128 -18.08 -16.38 5.18
C GLY A 128 -18.67 -16.67 6.57
N PHE A 129 -18.25 -15.91 7.58
CA PHE A 129 -18.76 -16.03 8.95
C PHE A 129 -20.27 -15.72 9.05
N ALA A 130 -20.75 -14.71 8.33
CA ALA A 130 -22.17 -14.32 8.30
C ALA A 130 -23.11 -15.44 7.85
N LYS A 131 -22.62 -16.36 7.00
CA LYS A 131 -23.38 -17.53 6.54
C LYS A 131 -23.54 -18.60 7.62
N LYS A 132 -22.61 -18.66 8.58
CA LYS A 132 -22.63 -19.61 9.71
C LYS A 132 -23.55 -19.14 10.84
N ILE A 133 -23.94 -17.87 10.87
CA ILE A 133 -24.90 -17.32 11.85
C ILE A 133 -26.33 -17.69 11.44
N GLU A 134 -26.93 -18.65 12.15
CA GLU A 134 -28.32 -19.07 11.95
C GLU A 134 -29.29 -18.13 12.65
N ARG A 135 -29.01 -17.74 13.89
CA ARG A 135 -29.78 -16.71 14.62
C ARG A 135 -28.97 -15.46 14.87
N ASP A 136 -29.57 -14.33 14.50
CA ASP A 136 -29.08 -12.97 14.71
C ASP A 136 -30.26 -12.11 15.20
N PRO A 137 -30.63 -12.22 16.49
CA PRO A 137 -31.84 -11.60 17.02
C PRO A 137 -31.83 -10.07 16.97
N TYR A 138 -30.64 -9.46 16.98
CA TYR A 138 -30.47 -8.01 16.98
C TYR A 138 -30.13 -7.43 15.60
N GLY A 139 -30.08 -8.26 14.56
CA GLY A 139 -29.96 -7.85 13.17
C GLY A 139 -28.62 -7.21 12.80
N TYR A 140 -27.50 -7.67 13.38
CA TYR A 140 -26.16 -7.22 12.98
C TYR A 140 -25.91 -7.46 11.49
N ARG A 141 -26.22 -8.65 10.98
CA ARG A 141 -25.98 -9.04 9.58
C ARG A 141 -26.72 -8.18 8.58
N LYS A 142 -27.83 -7.54 8.97
CA LYS A 142 -28.55 -6.60 8.10
C LYS A 142 -27.70 -5.39 7.71
N THR A 143 -26.71 -5.06 8.54
CA THR A 143 -25.75 -3.97 8.27
C THR A 143 -24.54 -4.43 7.46
N TRP A 144 -24.33 -5.75 7.32
CA TRP A 144 -23.15 -6.33 6.67
C TRP A 144 -23.33 -6.42 5.15
N THR A 145 -23.63 -5.27 4.53
CA THR A 145 -23.96 -5.15 3.11
C THR A 145 -23.09 -4.11 2.41
N GLY A 146 -22.75 -4.36 1.14
CA GLY A 146 -21.80 -3.53 0.38
C GLY A 146 -20.35 -3.79 0.76
N THR A 147 -19.41 -3.12 0.10
CA THR A 147 -17.96 -3.42 0.25
C THR A 147 -17.28 -2.66 1.40
N ASN A 148 -17.96 -1.70 2.02
CA ASN A 148 -17.40 -0.93 3.13
C ASN A 148 -17.70 -1.63 4.48
N ILE A 149 -16.82 -2.54 4.88
CA ILE A 149 -16.95 -3.29 6.13
C ILE A 149 -16.87 -2.41 7.38
N CYS A 150 -16.26 -1.22 7.28
CA CYS A 150 -16.14 -0.29 8.40
C CYS A 150 -17.48 0.35 8.80
N LYS A 151 -18.51 0.20 7.96
CA LYS A 151 -19.90 0.60 8.28
C LYS A 151 -20.72 -0.54 8.89
N TYR A 152 -20.16 -1.74 8.99
CA TYR A 152 -20.87 -2.89 9.52
C TYR A 152 -20.97 -2.75 11.04
N ARG A 153 -22.15 -3.03 11.59
CA ARG A 153 -22.34 -3.06 13.03
C ARG A 153 -21.45 -4.13 13.65
N GLY A 154 -20.75 -3.75 14.72
CA GLY A 154 -19.83 -4.62 15.44
C GLY A 154 -18.43 -4.68 14.84
N PHE A 155 -18.13 -3.90 13.80
CA PHE A 155 -16.80 -3.78 13.21
C PHE A 155 -16.31 -2.34 13.35
N THR A 156 -15.02 -2.17 13.62
CA THR A 156 -14.38 -0.86 13.72
C THR A 156 -13.04 -0.91 13.01
N CYS A 157 -12.88 -0.04 12.01
CA CYS A 157 -11.63 0.12 11.29
C CYS A 157 -10.82 1.28 11.87
N GLU A 158 -9.50 1.16 11.79
CA GLU A 158 -8.55 2.21 12.14
C GLU A 158 -7.38 2.20 11.18
N LYS A 159 -6.66 3.32 11.08
CA LYS A 159 -5.44 3.39 10.27
C LYS A 159 -4.31 2.64 10.96
N LEU A 160 -3.59 1.84 10.17
CA LEU A 160 -2.37 1.18 10.63
C LEU A 160 -1.35 2.22 11.14
N PRO A 161 -0.60 1.91 12.21
CA PRO A 161 0.38 2.83 12.77
C PRO A 161 1.63 2.99 11.89
N ASP A 162 1.81 2.14 10.87
CA ASP A 162 2.94 2.14 9.94
C ASP A 162 2.99 3.40 9.03
N LYS A 163 3.93 3.40 8.07
CA LYS A 163 4.05 4.47 7.08
C LYS A 163 2.97 4.44 6.01
N THR A 164 2.30 3.30 5.82
CA THR A 164 1.27 3.14 4.78
C THR A 164 -0.04 3.81 5.20
N LYS A 165 -0.34 3.85 6.51
CA LYS A 165 -1.57 4.43 7.07
C LYS A 165 -2.84 3.86 6.43
N LEU A 166 -2.77 2.60 5.97
CA LEU A 166 -3.90 1.91 5.38
C LEU A 166 -5.01 1.73 6.42
N ASN A 167 -6.25 1.91 6.00
CA ASN A 167 -7.40 1.62 6.82
C ASN A 167 -7.60 0.10 6.92
N ALA A 168 -7.64 -0.45 8.12
CA ALA A 168 -7.74 -1.88 8.37
C ALA A 168 -8.76 -2.17 9.48
N LEU A 169 -9.32 -3.39 9.50
CA LEU A 169 -10.22 -3.79 10.57
C LEU A 169 -9.44 -3.99 11.88
N ALA A 170 -9.62 -3.08 12.83
CA ALA A 170 -8.84 -3.05 14.07
C ALA A 170 -9.57 -3.71 15.25
N ALA A 171 -10.91 -3.61 15.29
CA ALA A 171 -11.69 -4.16 16.38
C ALA A 171 -13.03 -4.75 15.93
N ILE A 172 -13.46 -5.78 16.65
CA ILE A 172 -14.78 -6.38 16.54
C ILE A 172 -15.43 -6.42 17.92
N ASP A 173 -16.68 -5.96 17.98
CA ASP A 173 -17.51 -6.02 19.18
C ASP A 173 -18.86 -6.67 18.89
N PHE A 174 -18.98 -7.93 19.31
CA PHE A 174 -20.18 -8.73 19.29
C PHE A 174 -20.75 -8.97 20.69
N ASN A 175 -20.34 -8.20 21.70
CA ASN A 175 -20.93 -8.33 23.04
C ASN A 175 -22.45 -8.18 22.98
N GLY A 176 -23.16 -9.16 23.51
CA GLY A 176 -24.63 -9.17 23.54
C GLY A 176 -25.29 -9.33 22.16
N ALA A 177 -24.54 -9.68 21.11
CA ALA A 177 -25.12 -9.95 19.80
C ALA A 177 -25.98 -11.23 19.78
N ASN A 178 -25.76 -12.14 20.73
CA ASN A 178 -26.50 -13.39 20.89
C ASN A 178 -26.57 -14.20 19.59
N PHE A 179 -25.45 -14.25 18.86
CA PHE A 179 -25.31 -15.07 17.66
C PHE A 179 -25.34 -16.56 18.02
N GLU A 180 -25.95 -17.34 17.13
CA GLU A 180 -26.06 -18.79 17.28
C GLU A 180 -26.03 -19.45 15.90
N GLY A 181 -25.37 -20.60 15.82
CA GLY A 181 -25.37 -21.47 14.64
C GLY A 181 -24.67 -22.78 14.98
N LYS A 182 -25.02 -23.86 14.29
CA LYS A 182 -24.45 -25.19 14.58
C LYS A 182 -22.96 -25.27 14.30
N ASP A 183 -22.51 -24.59 13.24
CA ASP A 183 -21.09 -24.48 12.84
C ASP A 183 -20.56 -23.05 13.09
N LEU A 184 -21.05 -22.34 14.10
CA LEU A 184 -20.62 -20.97 14.38
C LEU A 184 -19.30 -20.94 15.16
N ARG A 185 -18.24 -21.41 14.51
CA ARG A 185 -16.86 -21.44 15.02
C ARG A 185 -16.11 -20.14 14.70
N LEU A 186 -15.07 -19.87 15.49
CA LEU A 186 -14.25 -18.65 15.40
C LEU A 186 -12.87 -18.88 14.78
N ASP A 187 -12.39 -20.12 14.66
CA ASP A 187 -11.08 -20.47 14.11
C ASP A 187 -10.91 -19.95 12.67
N ASP A 188 -11.83 -20.34 11.78
CA ASP A 188 -11.83 -19.92 10.38
C ASP A 188 -12.08 -18.42 10.16
N PHE A 189 -12.52 -17.72 11.21
CA PHE A 189 -12.87 -16.31 11.19
C PHE A 189 -11.74 -15.44 11.72
N LEU A 190 -11.25 -15.69 12.94
CA LEU A 190 -10.24 -14.86 13.59
C LEU A 190 -8.85 -15.02 12.96
N GLU A 191 -8.48 -16.23 12.53
CA GLU A 191 -7.16 -16.49 11.94
C GLU A 191 -6.91 -15.71 10.64
N LYS A 192 -7.98 -15.37 9.91
CA LYS A 192 -7.89 -14.66 8.63
C LYS A 192 -7.87 -13.14 8.80
N LEU A 193 -8.13 -12.61 10.00
CA LEU A 193 -8.18 -11.18 10.29
C LEU A 193 -6.88 -10.70 10.94
N SER A 194 -5.79 -10.63 10.17
CA SER A 194 -4.44 -10.34 10.69
C SER A 194 -4.29 -9.01 11.42
N GLU A 195 -5.09 -8.01 11.05
CA GLU A 195 -4.98 -6.64 11.61
C GLU A 195 -5.89 -6.44 12.84
N LEU A 196 -6.65 -7.48 13.22
CA LEU A 196 -7.56 -7.41 14.35
C LEU A 196 -6.78 -7.37 15.67
N ALA A 197 -6.90 -6.28 16.40
CA ALA A 197 -6.28 -6.10 17.70
C ALA A 197 -7.23 -6.42 18.87
N ILE A 198 -8.54 -6.20 18.69
CA ILE A 198 -9.54 -6.33 19.75
C ILE A 198 -10.72 -7.18 19.28
N PHE A 199 -11.08 -8.19 20.06
CA PHE A 199 -12.27 -9.01 19.82
C PHE A 199 -13.09 -9.17 21.10
N HIS A 200 -14.28 -8.58 21.13
CA HIS A 200 -15.25 -8.72 22.22
C HIS A 200 -16.42 -9.58 21.76
N ALA A 201 -16.76 -10.61 22.54
CA ALA A 201 -17.66 -11.66 22.08
C ALA A 201 -18.54 -12.27 23.19
N ASN A 202 -18.67 -11.59 24.33
CA ASN A 202 -19.46 -12.07 25.46
C ASN A 202 -20.94 -12.24 25.08
N SER A 203 -21.59 -13.20 25.72
CA SER A 203 -23.03 -13.48 25.53
C SER A 203 -23.41 -13.86 24.08
N ASN A 204 -22.61 -14.72 23.47
CA ASN A 204 -22.88 -15.39 22.21
C ASN A 204 -22.79 -16.91 22.37
N LYS A 205 -23.31 -17.66 21.39
CA LYS A 205 -23.33 -19.12 21.38
C LYS A 205 -22.40 -19.65 20.28
N PHE A 206 -21.14 -19.23 20.32
CA PHE A 206 -20.11 -19.76 19.45
C PHE A 206 -19.84 -21.23 19.79
N THR A 207 -19.57 -22.04 18.79
CA THR A 207 -19.26 -23.46 18.94
C THR A 207 -17.75 -23.71 18.89
N GLY A 208 -17.31 -24.79 19.53
CA GLY A 208 -15.91 -25.24 19.54
C GLY A 208 -15.62 -26.28 18.47
N ILE A 209 -14.42 -26.83 18.51
CA ILE A 209 -14.07 -28.01 17.73
C ILE A 209 -14.62 -29.22 18.49
N ASP A 210 -15.60 -29.90 17.93
CA ASP A 210 -16.09 -31.16 18.47
C ASP A 210 -15.01 -32.23 18.19
N ASN A 211 -14.08 -32.42 19.12
CA ASN A 211 -13.19 -33.58 19.11
C ASN A 211 -14.00 -34.81 19.57
N LEU A 212 -14.73 -35.43 18.64
CA LEU A 212 -15.33 -36.76 18.78
C LEU A 212 -14.53 -37.78 17.99
#